data_AF-A0A4R4JFL2-F1
#
_entry.id   AF-A0A4R4JFL2-F1
#
_cell.length_a   1.000
_cell.length_b   1.000
_cell.length_c   1.000
_cell.angle_alpha   90.00
_cell.angle_beta   90.00
_cell.angle_gamma   90.00
#
_symmetry.space_group_name_H-M   'P 1'
#
loop_
_entity.id
_entity.type
_entity.pdbx_description
1 polymer ?
#
loop_
_entity_poly.entity_id
_entity_poly.type
_entity_poly.pdbx_seq_one_letter_code
_entity_poly.pdbx_strand_id
1 'polypeptide(L)'
;MKKRLGHPIKEQLKKKLAERLENPHVPSARLSGRANRYKIKLKSSGYCLVYEVNNGNKITLLAIAIGKRAGDAVYTLANER
;
A
#
# COMPACT_ATOMS: atom_id res chain seq x y z
N MET A 1 -13.59 -6.43 -13.67
CA MET A 1 -14.34 -6.60 -12.40
C MET A 1 -13.65 -5.83 -11.26
N LYS A 2 -14.27 -4.79 -10.70
CA LYS A 2 -13.78 -4.11 -9.48
C LYS A 2 -13.97 -5.05 -8.28
N LYS A 3 -12.92 -5.76 -7.86
CA LYS A 3 -12.93 -6.58 -6.64
C LYS A 3 -13.08 -5.65 -5.43
N ARG A 4 -14.24 -5.70 -4.77
CA ARG A 4 -14.49 -4.96 -3.52
C ARG A 4 -13.70 -5.64 -2.40
N LEU A 5 -12.92 -4.86 -1.65
CA LEU A 5 -12.25 -5.34 -0.44
C LEU A 5 -13.31 -5.64 0.61
N GLY A 6 -13.18 -6.77 1.30
CA GLY A 6 -14.03 -7.07 2.46
C GLY A 6 -13.89 -5.98 3.52
N HIS A 7 -14.99 -5.64 4.19
CA HIS A 7 -15.05 -4.61 5.23
C HIS A 7 -13.89 -4.68 6.26
N PRO A 8 -13.50 -5.85 6.84
CA PRO A 8 -12.41 -5.90 7.80
C PRO A 8 -11.04 -5.53 7.22
N ILE A 9 -10.80 -5.84 5.93
CA ILE A 9 -9.53 -5.50 5.27
C ILE A 9 -9.42 -4.01 5.05
N LYS A 10 -10.52 -3.36 4.67
CA LYS A 10 -10.56 -1.91 4.46
C LYS A 10 -10.22 -1.17 5.76
N GLU A 11 -10.82 -1.57 6.88
CA GLU A 11 -10.56 -0.95 8.18
C GLU A 11 -9.13 -1.18 8.67
N GLN A 12 -8.58 -2.39 8.51
CA GLN A 12 -7.18 -2.68 8.85
C GLN A 12 -6.20 -1.83 8.02
N LEU A 13 -6.44 -1.70 6.71
CA LEU A 13 -5.61 -0.86 5.83
C LEU A 13 -5.74 0.61 6.18
N LYS A 14 -6.95 1.10 6.49
CA LYS A 14 -7.19 2.48 6.90
C LYS A 14 -6.44 2.80 8.20
N LYS A 15 -6.50 1.91 9.20
CA LYS A 15 -5.74 2.06 10.45
C LYS A 15 -4.23 2.13 10.18
N LYS A 16 -3.72 1.24 9.34
CA LYS A 16 -2.28 1.24 8.97
C LYS A 16 -1.89 2.49 8.20
N LEU A 17 -2.73 3.01 7.31
CA LEU A 17 -2.47 4.25 6.59
C LEU A 17 -2.46 5.47 7.52
N ALA A 18 -3.33 5.50 8.52
CA ALA A 18 -3.32 6.55 9.55
C ALA A 18 -1.99 6.57 10.30
N GLU A 19 -1.47 5.41 10.71
CA GLU A 19 -0.12 5.30 11.31
C GLU A 19 0.99 5.82 10.37
N ARG A 20 0.80 5.72 9.04
CA ARG A 20 1.76 6.25 8.06
C ARG A 20 1.63 7.74 7.78
N LEU A 21 0.56 8.40 8.23
CA LEU A 21 0.48 9.85 8.13
C LEU A 21 1.49 10.52 9.08
N GLU A 22 1.77 9.90 10.23
CA GLU A 22 2.77 10.37 11.19
C GLU A 22 4.19 10.10 10.71
N ASN A 23 4.44 8.91 10.14
CA ASN A 23 5.72 8.56 9.53
C ASN A 23 5.53 7.89 8.15
N PRO A 24 5.51 8.68 7.07
CA PRO A 24 5.19 8.18 5.73
C PRO A 24 6.34 7.38 5.10
N HIS A 25 7.58 7.74 5.44
CA HIS A 25 8.78 7.13 4.88
C HIS A 25 9.28 6.01 5.78
N VAL A 26 8.94 4.77 5.43
CA VAL A 26 9.37 3.58 6.18
C VAL A 26 10.39 2.79 5.36
N PRO A 27 11.71 2.92 5.61
CA PRO A 27 12.75 2.33 4.77
C PRO A 27 12.61 0.82 4.56
N SER A 28 12.25 0.07 5.62
CA SER A 28 12.04 -1.38 5.58
C SER A 28 10.84 -1.81 4.72
N ALA A 29 9.91 -0.89 4.47
CA ALA A 29 8.73 -1.13 3.65
C ALA A 29 8.91 -0.65 2.20
N ARG A 30 10.04 0.00 1.86
CA ARG A 30 10.27 0.58 0.54
C ARG A 30 10.27 -0.50 -0.55
N LEU A 31 9.70 -0.17 -1.71
CA LEU A 31 9.84 -1.02 -2.90
C LEU A 31 11.20 -0.78 -3.55
N SER A 32 11.87 -1.87 -3.94
CA SER A 32 13.12 -1.82 -4.70
C SER A 32 12.87 -1.21 -6.08
N GLY A 33 13.71 -0.27 -6.51
CA GLY A 33 13.66 0.31 -7.86
C GLY A 33 12.69 1.49 -8.04
N ARG A 34 11.92 1.90 -7.02
CA ARG A 34 11.07 3.11 -7.10
C ARG A 34 11.28 4.01 -5.88
N ALA A 35 11.53 5.30 -6.12
CA ALA A 35 11.58 6.30 -5.05
C ALA A 35 10.16 6.49 -4.47
N ASN A 36 10.06 6.72 -3.16
CA ASN A 36 8.83 7.08 -2.45
C ASN A 36 7.65 6.09 -2.48
N ARG A 37 7.85 4.84 -2.93
CA ARG A 37 6.83 3.78 -2.83
C ARG A 37 7.12 2.79 -1.73
N TYR A 38 6.09 2.44 -0.98
CA TYR A 38 6.15 1.62 0.21
C TYR A 38 5.02 0.59 0.22
N LYS A 39 5.21 -0.51 0.94
CA LYS A 39 4.24 -1.60 1.05
C LYS A 39 3.74 -1.82 2.48
N ILE A 40 2.44 -1.92 2.67
CA ILE A 40 1.79 -2.39 3.90
C ILE A 40 1.35 -3.83 3.68
N LYS A 41 1.80 -4.74 4.56
CA LYS A 41 1.46 -6.16 4.52
C LYS A 41 0.53 -6.51 5.67
N LEU A 42 -0.66 -7.01 5.38
CA LEU A 42 -1.56 -7.63 6.34
C LEU A 42 -1.30 -9.14 6.33
N LYS A 43 -0.42 -9.62 7.22
CA LYS A 43 0.03 -11.01 7.25
C LYS A 43 -1.15 -11.98 7.46
N SER A 44 -1.99 -11.74 8.46
CA SER A 44 -3.09 -12.64 8.85
C SER A 44 -4.14 -12.81 7.74
N SER A 45 -4.37 -11.79 6.93
CA SER A 45 -5.37 -11.82 5.85
C SER A 45 -4.76 -12.08 4.47
N GLY A 46 -3.43 -12.09 4.36
CA GLY A 46 -2.72 -12.27 3.10
C GLY A 46 -2.90 -11.10 2.12
N TYR A 47 -3.13 -9.87 2.59
CA TYR A 47 -3.26 -8.69 1.73
C TYR A 47 -2.00 -7.83 1.73
N CYS A 48 -1.76 -7.14 0.61
CA CYS A 48 -0.71 -6.14 0.46
C CYS A 48 -1.30 -4.88 -0.18
N LEU A 49 -0.95 -3.72 0.38
CA LEU A 49 -1.24 -2.40 -0.18
C LEU A 49 0.09 -1.74 -0.52
N VAL A 50 0.19 -1.19 -1.73
CA VAL A 50 1.30 -0.32 -2.13
C VAL A 50 0.82 1.11 -2.11
N TYR A 51 1.55 1.97 -1.42
CA TYR A 51 1.30 3.41 -1.41
C TYR A 51 2.53 4.20 -1.86
N GLU A 52 2.27 5.36 -2.43
CA GLU A 52 3.27 6.35 -2.81
C GLU A 52 3.15 7.57 -1.90
N VAL A 53 4.29 8.15 -1.51
CA VAL A 53 4.37 9.36 -0.71
C VAL A 53 4.76 10.52 -1.61
N ASN A 54 3.87 11.51 -1.71
CA ASN A 54 4.15 12.75 -2.45
C ASN A 54 4.48 13.87 -1.46
N ASN A 55 5.72 14.36 -1.54
CA ASN A 55 6.28 15.43 -0.69
C ASN A 55 6.19 16.80 -1.37
N GLY A 56 4.99 17.17 -1.85
CA GLY A 56 4.72 18.53 -2.31
C GLY A 56 4.42 19.47 -1.14
N ASN A 57 3.50 20.42 -1.35
CA ASN A 57 3.06 21.33 -0.27
C ASN A 57 2.31 20.62 0.88
N LYS A 58 1.82 19.38 0.66
CA LYS A 58 1.18 18.53 1.67
C LYS A 58 1.59 17.09 1.45
N ILE A 59 1.91 16.38 2.54
CA ILE A 59 2.21 14.94 2.49
C ILE A 59 0.94 14.21 2.07
N THR A 60 0.99 13.53 0.93
CA THR A 60 -0.14 12.76 0.40
C THR A 60 0.27 11.30 0.26
N LEU A 61 -0.55 10.39 0.80
CA LEU A 61 -0.40 8.94 0.66
C LEU A 61 -1.35 8.43 -0.42
N LEU A 62 -0.83 8.09 -1.59
CA LEU A 62 -1.61 7.57 -2.70
C LEU A 62 -1.58 6.03 -2.70
N ALA A 63 -2.72 5.39 -2.49
CA ALA A 63 -2.82 3.94 -2.64
C ALA A 63 -2.79 3.54 -4.13
N ILE A 64 -1.68 2.94 -4.56
CA ILE A 64 -1.43 2.55 -5.96
C ILE A 64 -2.13 1.23 -6.28
N ALA A 65 -1.95 0.23 -5.42
CA ALA A 65 -2.48 -1.12 -5.62
C ALA A 65 -2.85 -1.76 -4.28
N ILE A 66 -3.94 -2.52 -4.27
CA ILE A 66 -4.34 -3.35 -3.14
C ILE A 66 -4.73 -4.71 -3.69
N GLY A 67 -4.19 -5.78 -3.12
CA GLY A 67 -4.62 -7.11 -3.48
C GLY A 67 -4.18 -8.19 -2.51
N LYS A 68 -4.74 -9.39 -2.72
CA LYS A 68 -4.38 -10.59 -1.99
C LYS A 68 -3.09 -11.17 -2.57
N ARG A 69 -2.22 -11.73 -1.74
CA ARG A 69 -1.05 -12.51 -2.14
C ARG A 69 -1.52 -13.82 -2.79
N ALA A 70 -1.84 -13.77 -4.07
CA ALA A 70 -1.84 -14.93 -4.94
C ALA A 70 -0.80 -14.63 -6.03
N GLY A 71 0.41 -15.18 -5.86
CA GLY A 71 1.48 -15.15 -6.88
C GLY A 71 1.86 -13.77 -7.42
N ASP A 72 2.33 -12.85 -6.57
CA ASP A 72 2.91 -11.55 -6.98
C ASP A 72 2.03 -10.57 -7.78
N ALA A 73 0.76 -10.88 -8.03
CA ALA A 73 -0.16 -10.03 -8.81
C ALA A 73 -0.26 -8.56 -8.34
N VAL A 74 -0.06 -8.30 -7.04
CA VAL A 74 -0.06 -6.94 -6.47
C VAL A 74 1.14 -6.13 -6.95
N TYR A 75 2.29 -6.76 -7.15
CA TYR A 75 3.49 -6.10 -7.64
C TYR A 75 3.36 -5.77 -9.12
N THR A 76 2.83 -6.70 -9.93
CA THR A 76 2.54 -6.46 -11.36
C THR A 76 1.61 -5.25 -11.53
N LEU A 77 0.50 -5.23 -10.80
CA LEU A 77 -0.48 -4.13 -10.86
C LEU A 77 0.11 -2.78 -10.39
N ALA A 78 1.04 -2.81 -9.42
CA ALA A 78 1.72 -1.61 -8.95
C ALA A 78 2.80 -1.11 -9.93
N ASN A 79 3.31 -1.97 -10.81
CA ASN A 79 4.35 -1.64 -11.77
C ASN A 79 3.77 -1.10 -13.10
N GLU A 80 2.53 -1.49 -13.46
CA GLU A 80 1.81 -1.05 -14.66
C GLU A 80 1.26 0.39 -14.59
N ARG A 81 1.46 1.09 -13.46
CA ARG A 81 1.06 2.49 -13.23
C ARG A 81 2.23 3.44 -12.96
#